data_AF-A0A511UTQ8-F1
#
_entry.id   AF-A0A511UTQ8-F1
#
_cell.length_a   1.000
_cell.length_b   1.000
_cell.length_c   1.000
_cell.angle_alpha   90.00
_cell.angle_beta   90.00
_cell.angle_gamma   90.00
#
_symmetry.space_group_name_H-M   'P 1'
#
loop_
_entity.id
_entity.type
_entity.pdbx_description
1 polymer ?
#
loop_
_entity_poly.entity_id
_entity_poly.type
_entity_poly.pdbx_seq_one_letter_code
_entity_poly.pdbx_strand_id
1 'polypeptide(L)'
;MKNMIKKGLTLGLGLAITTKEQAEKVVEELVEKGELTKQESKEFVDELVVKGEEAKKDLDERIEQKLKQILDELNLATKEEVDALKQRVKQLEKALGETESK
;
A
#
# COMPACT_ATOMS: atom_id res chain seq x y z
N MET A 1 -6.71 -20.07 25.32
CA MET A 1 -6.24 -18.70 25.67
C MET A 1 -5.07 -18.23 24.80
N LYS A 2 -3.99 -19.01 24.61
CA LYS A 2 -2.85 -18.70 23.68
C LYS A 2 -3.28 -18.13 22.31
N ASN A 3 -4.26 -18.74 21.66
CA ASN A 3 -4.73 -18.28 20.34
C ASN A 3 -5.48 -16.94 20.35
N MET A 4 -6.08 -16.54 21.48
CA MET A 4 -6.81 -15.27 21.60
C MET A 4 -5.84 -14.11 21.82
N ILE A 5 -4.76 -14.34 22.56
CA ILE A 5 -3.69 -13.36 22.75
C ILE A 5 -2.92 -13.19 21.44
N LYS A 6 -2.54 -14.29 20.75
CA LYS A 6 -1.95 -14.21 19.41
C LYS A 6 -2.86 -13.44 18.44
N LYS A 7 -4.16 -13.75 18.41
CA LYS A 7 -5.13 -13.05 17.54
C LYS A 7 -5.30 -11.57 17.91
N GLY A 8 -5.42 -11.24 19.19
CA GLY A 8 -5.54 -9.87 19.67
C GLY A 8 -4.29 -9.03 19.37
N LEU A 9 -3.11 -9.61 19.54
CA LEU A 9 -1.84 -8.99 19.16
C LEU A 9 -1.74 -8.81 17.64
N THR A 10 -2.05 -9.82 16.82
CA THR A 10 -2.04 -9.65 15.35
C THR A 10 -3.05 -8.59 14.86
N LEU A 11 -4.18 -8.42 15.56
CA LEU A 11 -5.18 -7.41 15.22
C LEU A 11 -4.76 -6.01 15.69
N GLY A 12 -4.13 -5.89 16.86
CA GLY A 12 -3.60 -4.61 17.37
C GLY A 12 -2.35 -4.13 16.63
N LEU A 13 -1.47 -5.06 16.24
CA LEU A 13 -0.25 -4.78 15.47
C LEU A 13 -0.53 -4.53 13.98
N GLY A 14 -1.64 -5.05 13.43
CA GLY A 14 -2.01 -4.80 12.03
C GLY A 14 -2.61 -3.42 11.76
N LEU A 15 -3.14 -2.75 12.80
CA LEU A 15 -3.79 -1.43 12.68
C LEU A 15 -2.92 -0.28 13.21
N ALA A 16 -2.04 -0.55 14.18
CA ALA A 16 -0.98 0.37 14.56
C ALA A 16 0.26 0.03 13.74
N ILE A 17 0.81 0.97 12.99
CA ILE A 17 2.11 0.82 12.32
C ILE A 17 3.13 0.36 13.38
N THR A 18 3.41 -0.93 13.46
CA THR A 18 4.34 -1.43 14.47
C THR A 18 5.74 -1.34 13.94
N THR A 19 6.51 -0.44 14.55
CA THR A 19 7.96 -0.41 14.37
C THR A 19 8.54 -1.73 14.86
N LYS A 20 9.66 -2.15 14.26
CA LYS A 20 10.39 -3.37 14.64
C LYS A 20 10.63 -3.44 16.15
N GLU A 21 10.99 -2.32 16.78
CA GLU A 21 11.22 -2.20 18.22
C GLU A 21 9.98 -2.52 19.06
N GLN A 22 8.78 -2.18 18.58
CA GLN A 22 7.55 -2.44 19.30
C GLN A 22 7.14 -3.92 19.20
N ALA A 23 7.41 -4.55 18.04
CA ALA A 23 7.24 -5.99 17.86
C ALA A 23 8.22 -6.78 18.74
N GLU A 24 9.49 -6.35 18.80
CA GLU A 24 10.51 -6.95 19.67
C GLU A 24 10.12 -6.94 21.14
N LYS A 25 9.60 -5.81 21.66
CA LYS A 25 9.13 -5.70 23.05
C LYS A 25 7.97 -6.65 23.37
N VAL A 26 6.98 -6.74 22.49
CA VAL A 26 5.83 -7.64 22.68
C VAL A 26 6.28 -9.09 22.71
N VAL A 27 7.23 -9.43 21.84
CA VAL A 27 7.80 -10.77 21.76
C VAL A 27 8.64 -11.09 23.00
N GLU A 28 9.42 -10.12 23.49
CA GLU A 28 10.21 -10.26 24.72
C GLU A 28 9.32 -10.51 25.94
N GLU A 29 8.20 -9.79 26.07
CA GLU A 29 7.21 -10.06 27.12
C GLU A 29 6.61 -11.47 27.04
N LEU A 30 6.40 -12.00 25.83
CA LEU A 30 5.88 -13.35 25.64
C LEU A 30 6.94 -14.41 25.99
N VAL A 31 8.22 -14.12 25.81
CA VAL A 31 9.32 -14.97 26.27
C VAL A 31 9.42 -14.95 27.80
N GLU A 32 9.34 -13.77 28.42
CA GLU A 32 9.35 -13.64 29.89
C GLU A 32 8.17 -14.36 30.55
N LYS A 33 7.00 -14.33 29.92
CA LYS A 33 5.80 -15.07 30.38
C LYS A 33 5.89 -16.58 30.12
N GLY A 34 6.96 -17.08 29.50
CA GLY A 34 7.14 -18.48 29.15
C GLY A 34 6.22 -18.98 28.04
N GLU A 35 5.55 -18.06 27.33
CA GLU A 35 4.60 -18.36 26.27
C GLU A 35 5.31 -18.71 24.95
N LEU A 36 6.53 -18.18 24.75
CA LEU A 36 7.44 -18.42 23.63
C LEU A 36 8.85 -18.73 24.12
N THR A 37 9.56 -19.61 23.43
CA THR A 37 11.01 -19.78 23.62
C THR A 37 11.79 -18.68 22.89
N LYS A 38 13.05 -18.44 23.29
CA LYS A 38 13.96 -17.49 22.61
C LYS A 38 14.21 -17.80 21.13
N GLN A 39 13.95 -19.04 20.70
CA GLN A 39 14.10 -19.45 19.32
C GLN A 39 12.83 -19.12 18.52
N GLU A 40 11.67 -19.50 19.04
CA GLU A 40 10.36 -19.17 18.44
C GLU A 40 10.10 -17.66 18.39
N SER A 41 10.69 -16.91 19.33
CA SER A 41 10.57 -15.45 19.38
C SER A 41 11.19 -14.77 18.16
N LYS A 42 12.35 -15.24 17.70
CA LYS A 42 13.02 -14.68 16.51
C LYS A 42 12.23 -14.98 15.25
N GLU A 43 11.81 -16.23 15.08
CA GLU A 43 11.00 -16.66 13.94
C GLU A 43 9.68 -15.90 13.87
N PHE A 44 9.05 -15.62 15.01
CA PHE A 44 7.80 -14.87 15.06
C PHE A 44 7.97 -13.39 14.68
N VAL A 45 9.08 -12.75 15.06
CA VAL A 45 9.38 -11.37 14.61
C VAL A 45 9.58 -11.34 13.10
N ASP A 46 10.35 -12.26 12.55
CA ASP A 46 10.60 -12.33 11.10
C ASP A 46 9.29 -12.58 10.33
N GLU A 47 8.44 -13.49 10.81
CA GLU A 47 7.12 -13.76 10.22
C GLU A 47 6.21 -12.52 10.26
N LEU A 48 6.23 -11.77 11.35
CA LEU A 48 5.45 -10.53 11.49
C LEU A 48 5.94 -9.44 10.53
N VAL A 49 7.25 -9.30 10.35
CA VAL A 49 7.83 -8.33 9.42
C VAL A 49 7.40 -8.65 7.99
N VAL A 50 7.58 -9.90 7.55
CA VAL A 50 7.21 -10.33 6.19
C VAL A 50 5.71 -10.13 5.93
N LYS A 51 4.84 -10.59 6.85
CA LYS A 51 3.39 -10.40 6.71
C LYS A 51 2.98 -8.93 6.77
N GLY A 52 3.69 -8.12 7.54
CA GLY A 52 3.48 -6.67 7.59
C GLY A 52 3.78 -5.99 6.26
N GLU A 53 4.89 -6.38 5.62
CA GLU A 53 5.26 -5.88 4.28
C GLU A 53 4.24 -6.29 3.21
N GLU A 54 3.81 -7.55 3.20
CA GLU A 54 2.77 -8.06 2.29
C GLU A 54 1.43 -7.32 2.50
N ALA A 55 0.97 -7.20 3.75
CA ALA A 55 -0.27 -6.52 4.07
C ALA A 55 -0.23 -5.03 3.69
N LYS A 56 0.93 -4.37 3.86
CA LYS A 56 1.13 -2.98 3.44
C LYS A 56 1.01 -2.86 1.93
N LYS A 57 1.68 -3.74 1.17
CA LYS A 57 1.62 -3.73 -0.30
C LYS A 57 0.18 -3.92 -0.81
N ASP A 58 -0.52 -4.90 -0.27
CA ASP A 58 -1.93 -5.16 -0.62
C ASP A 58 -2.83 -3.96 -0.30
N LEU A 59 -2.57 -3.28 0.82
CA LEU A 59 -3.30 -2.07 1.20
C LEU A 59 -3.01 -0.90 0.24
N ASP A 60 -1.73 -0.67 -0.08
CA ASP A 60 -1.30 0.37 -1.02
C ASP A 60 -1.95 0.16 -2.40
N GLU A 61 -1.96 -1.08 -2.92
CA GLU A 61 -2.61 -1.42 -4.18
C GLU A 61 -4.13 -1.17 -4.15
N ARG A 62 -4.80 -1.55 -3.05
CA ARG A 62 -6.24 -1.29 -2.87
C ARG A 62 -6.57 0.19 -2.81
N ILE A 63 -5.73 0.98 -2.12
CA ILE A 63 -5.89 2.43 -2.02
C ILE A 63 -5.70 3.05 -3.40
N GLU A 64 -4.66 2.68 -4.14
CA GLU A 64 -4.42 3.19 -5.49
C GLU A 64 -5.59 2.88 -6.43
N GLN A 65 -6.09 1.64 -6.41
CA GLN A 65 -7.27 1.25 -7.19
C GLN A 65 -8.51 2.05 -6.81
N LYS A 66 -8.74 2.26 -5.51
CA LYS A 66 -9.89 3.05 -5.03
C LYS A 66 -9.79 4.51 -5.44
N LEU A 67 -8.60 5.10 -5.37
CA LEU A 67 -8.38 6.47 -5.81
C LEU A 67 -8.61 6.60 -7.32
N LYS A 68 -8.10 5.67 -8.14
CA LYS A 68 -8.37 5.64 -9.59
C LYS A 68 -9.87 5.58 -9.87
N GLN A 69 -10.59 4.66 -9.22
CA GLN A 69 -12.06 4.57 -9.36
C GLN A 69 -12.77 5.88 -9.03
N ILE A 70 -12.39 6.55 -7.94
CA ILE A 70 -13.00 7.82 -7.54
C ILE A 70 -12.71 8.91 -8.57
N LEU A 71 -11.47 9.00 -9.07
CA LEU A 71 -11.10 9.98 -10.09
C LEU A 71 -11.89 9.75 -11.39
N ASP A 72 -12.08 8.48 -11.78
CA ASP A 72 -12.88 8.09 -12.94
C ASP A 72 -14.36 8.45 -12.73
N GLU A 73 -14.94 8.16 -11.57
CA GLU A 73 -16.33 8.52 -11.21
C GLU A 73 -16.57 10.04 -11.23
N LEU A 74 -15.56 10.81 -10.83
CA LEU A 74 -15.58 12.28 -10.89
C LEU A 74 -15.35 12.83 -12.30
N ASN A 75 -15.19 11.96 -13.32
CA ASN A 75 -14.88 12.32 -14.70
C ASN A 75 -13.63 13.22 -14.83
N LEU A 76 -12.63 13.00 -13.98
CA LEU A 76 -11.37 13.74 -14.03
C LEU A 76 -10.45 13.13 -15.09
N ALA A 77 -10.03 13.94 -16.05
CA ALA A 77 -9.09 13.50 -17.07
C ALA A 77 -7.70 13.28 -16.45
N THR A 78 -7.06 12.17 -16.81
CA THR A 78 -5.68 11.88 -16.45
C THR A 78 -4.71 12.82 -17.17
N LYS A 79 -3.50 12.97 -16.62
CA LYS A 79 -2.47 13.81 -17.24
C LYS A 79 -2.11 13.29 -18.63
N GLU A 80 -2.03 11.98 -18.78
CA GLU A 80 -1.73 11.28 -20.03
C GLU A 80 -2.77 11.59 -21.11
N GLU A 81 -4.07 11.53 -20.76
CA GLU A 81 -5.16 11.86 -21.68
C GLU A 81 -5.12 13.34 -22.11
N VAL A 82 -4.86 14.24 -21.17
CA VAL A 82 -4.72 15.67 -21.46
C VAL A 82 -3.54 15.94 -22.39
N ASP A 83 -2.40 15.29 -22.16
CA ASP A 83 -1.21 15.48 -22.99
C ASP A 83 -1.38 14.84 -24.39
N ALA A 84 -2.08 13.72 -24.50
CA ALA A 84 -2.48 13.13 -25.78
C ALA A 84 -3.42 14.06 -26.56
N LEU A 85 -4.39 14.68 -25.89
CA LEU A 85 -5.28 15.67 -26.51
C LEU A 85 -4.51 16.90 -27.00
N LYS A 86 -3.59 17.45 -26.20
CA LYS A 86 -2.72 18.57 -26.62
C LYS A 86 -1.92 18.24 -27.88
N GLN A 87 -1.36 17.03 -27.96
CA GLN A 87 -0.62 16.60 -29.15
C GLN A 87 -1.51 16.52 -30.39
N ARG A 88 -2.71 15.94 -30.25
CA ARG A 88 -3.70 15.89 -31.35
C ARG A 88 -4.13 17.28 -31.80
N VAL A 89 -4.41 18.19 -30.85
CA VAL A 89 -4.75 19.58 -31.16
C VAL A 89 -3.62 20.26 -31.93
N LYS A 90 -2.37 20.12 -31.48
CA LYS A 90 -1.21 20.70 -32.17
C LYS A 90 -1.03 20.18 -33.60
N GLN A 91 -1.30 18.89 -33.83
CA GLN A 91 -1.25 18.30 -35.18
C GLN A 91 -2.36 18.85 -36.08
N LEU A 92 -3.58 19.00 -35.55
CA LEU A 92 -4.70 19.56 -36.29
C LEU A 92 -4.49 21.04 -36.62
N GLU A 93 -4.00 21.83 -35.66
CA GLU A 93 -3.63 23.23 -35.87
C GLU A 93 -2.58 23.39 -36.98
N LYS A 94 -1.56 22.51 -36.99
CA LYS A 94 -0.55 22.51 -38.05
C LYS A 94 -1.14 22.17 -39.42
N ALA A 95 -1.99 21.14 -39.49
CA ALA A 95 -2.61 20.73 -40.74
C ALA A 95 -3.56 21.80 -41.33
N LEU A 96 -4.29 22.52 -40.47
CA LEU A 96 -5.14 23.64 -40.88
C LEU A 96 -4.31 24.81 -41.41
N GLY A 97 -3.23 25.19 -40.72
CA GLY A 97 -2.34 26.26 -41.18
C GLY A 97 -1.64 25.96 -42.52
N GLU A 98 -1.31 24.69 -42.79
CA GLU A 98 -0.77 24.25 -44.09
C GLU A 98 -1.82 24.27 -45.21
N THR A 99 -3.10 24.15 -44.87
CA THR A 99 -4.21 24.20 -45.84
C THR A 99 -4.61 25.63 -46.19
N GLU A 100 -4.53 26.57 -45.23
CA GLU A 100 -4.80 27.99 -45.46
C GLU A 100 -3.67 28.75 -46.18
N SER A 101 -2.44 28.20 -46.20
CA SER A 101 -1.30 28.77 -46.95
C SER A 101 -1.19 28.26 -48.39
N LYS A 102 -2.15 27.48 -48.89
CA LYS A 102 -2.27 27.04 -50.28
C LYS A 102 -3.43 27.72 -50.98
#